data_AF-A0A3N0YMZ0-F1
#
_entry.id   AF-A0A3N0YMZ0-F1
#
_cell.length_a   1.000
_cell.length_b   1.000
_cell.length_c   1.000
_cell.angle_alpha   90.00
_cell.angle_beta   90.00
_cell.angle_gamma   90.00
#
_symmetry.space_group_name_H-M   'P 1'
#
loop_
_entity.id
_entity.type
_entity.pdbx_description
1 polymer ?
#
loop_
_entity_poly.entity_id
_entity_poly.type
_entity_poly.pdbx_seq_one_letter_code
_entity_poly.pdbx_strand_id
1 'polypeptide(L)'
;MSLAEFLGRPNGDIRSLGDGQYLIHPKGKDGYFLQTQLTMMCLGLQSCKLVIWTPREDIELDIPFDKNYTDAQVQQLQNIYFFTHAT
;
A
#
# COMPACT_ATOMS: atom_id res chain seq x y z
N MET A 1 10.38 22.06 -0.73
CA MET A 1 9.32 21.27 -0.10
C MET A 1 9.94 19.99 0.38
N SER A 2 9.82 19.70 1.67
CA SER A 2 10.31 18.43 2.23
C SER A 2 9.35 17.29 1.94
N LEU A 3 9.82 16.05 2.09
CA LEU A 3 9.01 14.85 1.96
C LEU A 3 7.90 14.82 3.00
N ALA A 4 8.20 15.25 4.23
CA ALA A 4 7.20 15.41 5.30
C ALA A 4 6.09 16.40 4.92
N GLU A 5 6.42 17.54 4.31
CA GLU A 5 5.43 18.51 3.82
C GLU A 5 4.58 17.95 2.67
N PHE A 6 5.20 17.18 1.76
CA PHE A 6 4.48 16.55 0.64
C PHE A 6 3.52 15.45 1.13
N LEU A 7 3.98 14.60 2.04
CA LEU A 7 3.20 13.51 2.62
C LEU A 7 2.14 14.00 3.62
N GLY A 8 2.29 15.21 4.17
CA GLY A 8 1.29 15.84 5.03
C GLY A 8 0.05 16.35 4.30
N ARG A 9 0.00 16.24 2.96
CA ARG A 9 -1.17 16.68 2.17
C ARG A 9 -2.38 15.78 2.43
N PRO A 10 -3.60 16.35 2.45
CA PRO A 10 -4.81 15.55 2.61
C PRO A 10 -4.99 14.58 1.44
N ASN A 11 -5.62 13.44 1.71
CA ASN A 11 -5.96 12.40 0.73
C ASN A 11 -4.77 11.67 0.09
N GLY A 12 -3.57 11.75 0.70
CA GLY A 12 -2.47 10.86 0.36
C GLY A 12 -2.69 9.44 0.88
N ASP A 13 -2.19 8.47 0.11
CA ASP A 13 -2.15 7.06 0.52
C ASP A 13 -1.15 6.82 1.64
N ILE A 14 -0.14 7.68 1.77
CA ILE A 14 0.82 7.65 2.88
C ILE A 14 0.43 8.72 3.89
N ARG A 15 0.38 8.35 5.18
CA ARG A 15 -0.03 9.25 6.26
C ARG A 15 1.05 9.31 7.32
N SER A 16 1.37 10.52 7.75
CA SER A 16 2.17 10.73 8.96
C SER A 16 1.36 10.33 10.19
N LEU A 17 1.97 9.56 11.08
CA LEU A 17 1.44 9.18 12.38
C LEU A 17 1.89 10.13 13.51
N GLY A 18 2.76 11.09 13.19
CA GLY A 18 3.54 11.83 14.19
C GLY A 18 4.91 11.20 14.42
N ASP A 19 5.82 11.94 15.04
CA ASP A 19 7.14 11.46 15.47
C ASP A 19 8.00 10.80 14.37
N GLY A 20 7.85 11.25 13.12
CA GLY A 20 8.59 10.72 11.97
C GLY A 20 8.13 9.35 11.49
N GLN A 21 7.04 8.82 12.06
CA GLN A 21 6.45 7.56 11.63
C GLN A 21 5.42 7.81 10.51
N TYR A 22 5.38 6.90 9.54
CA TYR A 22 4.39 6.92 8.48
C TYR A 22 3.75 5.54 8.33
N LEU A 23 2.52 5.53 7.83
CA LEU A 23 1.87 4.32 7.37
C LEU A 23 1.36 4.49 5.95
N ILE A 24 1.18 3.37 5.29
CA ILE A 24 0.43 3.25 4.05
C ILE A 24 -1.02 2.90 4.40
N HIS A 25 -1.96 3.72 3.94
CA HIS A 25 -3.36 3.61 4.27
C HIS A 25 -4.02 2.46 3.47
N PRO A 26 -4.63 1.45 4.12
CA PRO A 26 -5.17 0.28 3.41
C PRO A 26 -6.30 0.58 2.42
N LYS A 27 -6.97 1.71 2.58
CA LYS A 27 -8.02 2.24 1.68
C LYS A 27 -7.56 3.52 0.99
N GLY A 28 -6.26 3.60 0.69
CA GLY A 28 -5.70 4.66 -0.12
C GLY A 28 -6.38 4.70 -1.49
N LYS A 29 -6.61 5.91 -2.01
CA LYS A 29 -7.31 6.12 -3.29
C LYS A 29 -6.49 5.62 -4.48
N ASP A 30 -5.17 5.65 -4.35
CA ASP A 30 -4.23 5.27 -5.41
C ASP A 30 -3.90 3.77 -5.34
N GLY A 31 -4.32 3.09 -4.27
CA GLY A 31 -4.27 1.64 -4.14
C GLY A 31 -2.88 1.09 -3.82
N TYR A 32 -1.95 1.92 -3.34
CA TYR A 32 -0.57 1.48 -3.09
C TYR A 32 -0.49 0.32 -2.09
N PHE A 33 -1.37 0.30 -1.07
CA PHE A 33 -1.39 -0.81 -0.11
C PHE A 33 -1.77 -2.13 -0.80
N LEU A 34 -2.85 -2.09 -1.59
CA LEU A 34 -3.31 -3.25 -2.37
C LEU A 34 -2.21 -3.76 -3.30
N GLN A 35 -1.59 -2.85 -4.06
CA GLN A 35 -0.50 -3.19 -4.98
C GLN A 35 0.67 -3.88 -4.23
N THR A 36 1.06 -3.32 -3.08
CA THR A 36 2.16 -3.86 -2.27
C THR A 36 1.82 -5.25 -1.73
N GLN A 37 0.62 -5.43 -1.19
CA GLN A 37 0.15 -6.71 -0.64
C GLN A 37 0.02 -7.81 -1.70
N LEU A 38 -0.57 -7.49 -2.86
CA LEU A 38 -0.65 -8.43 -3.98
C LEU A 38 0.73 -8.81 -4.53
N THR A 39 1.66 -7.85 -4.59
CA THR A 39 3.04 -8.12 -5.02
C THR A 39 3.72 -9.09 -4.07
N MET A 40 3.63 -8.85 -2.75
CA MET A 40 4.18 -9.77 -1.75
C MET A 40 3.56 -11.15 -1.84
N MET A 41 2.25 -11.26 -2.03
CA MET A 41 1.58 -12.55 -2.24
C MET A 41 2.11 -13.29 -3.47
N CYS A 42 2.19 -12.61 -4.62
CA CYS A 42 2.70 -13.20 -5.87
C CYS A 42 4.15 -13.69 -5.75
N LEU A 43 4.95 -13.02 -4.92
CA LEU A 43 6.36 -13.37 -4.72
C LEU A 43 6.61 -14.27 -3.49
N GLY A 44 5.58 -14.57 -2.71
CA GLY A 44 5.73 -15.33 -1.45
C GLY A 44 6.49 -14.57 -0.34
N LEU A 45 6.54 -13.25 -0.39
CA LEU A 45 7.24 -12.42 0.59
C LEU A 45 6.40 -12.22 1.87
N GLN A 46 7.06 -12.17 3.01
CA GLN A 46 6.43 -11.91 4.32
C GLN A 46 6.51 -10.44 4.75
N SER A 47 7.41 -9.68 4.14
CA SER A 47 7.55 -8.24 4.32
C SER A 47 8.31 -7.63 3.15
N CYS A 48 8.18 -6.31 2.98
CA CYS A 48 9.01 -5.53 2.07
C CYS A 48 9.27 -4.12 2.64
N LYS A 49 10.21 -3.41 2.04
CA LYS A 49 10.42 -1.98 2.29
C LYS A 49 9.75 -1.15 1.20
N LEU A 50 8.90 -0.21 1.59
CA LEU A 50 8.46 0.88 0.72
C LEU A 50 9.42 2.05 0.91
N VAL A 51 10.05 2.49 -0.18
CA VAL A 51 10.96 3.65 -0.17
C VAL A 51 10.31 4.80 -0.90
N ILE A 52 10.18 5.94 -0.22
CA ILE A 52 9.67 7.20 -0.78
C ILE A 52 10.82 8.19 -0.72
N TRP A 53 11.20 8.74 -1.88
CA TRP A 53 12.45 9.50 -1.98
C TRP A 53 12.30 10.74 -2.86
N THR A 54 13.17 11.70 -2.58
CA THR A 54 13.52 12.83 -3.45
C THR A 54 15.04 12.85 -3.60
N PRO A 55 15.62 13.70 -4.47
CA PRO A 55 17.08 13.81 -4.55
C PRO A 55 17.79 14.27 -3.26
N ARG A 56 17.06 14.67 -2.21
CA ARG A 56 17.63 15.24 -0.97
C ARG A 56 17.35 14.42 0.27
N GLU A 57 16.34 13.57 0.26
CA GLU A 57 15.88 12.83 1.43
C GLU A 57 15.05 11.62 1.00
N ASP A 58 15.02 10.61 1.86
CA ASP A 58 14.25 9.38 1.69
C ASP A 58 13.61 8.95 3.00
N ILE A 59 12.54 8.17 2.87
CA ILE A 59 11.81 7.54 3.95
C ILE A 59 11.62 6.08 3.59
N GLU A 60 12.00 5.20 4.50
CA GLU A 60 11.73 3.77 4.39
C GLU A 60 10.62 3.35 5.35
N LEU A 61 9.70 2.53 4.86
CA LEU A 61 8.61 1.96 5.65
C LEU A 61 8.65 0.44 5.52
N ASP A 62 8.75 -0.25 6.65
CA ASP A 62 8.61 -1.70 6.69
C ASP A 62 7.12 -2.07 6.58
N ILE A 63 6.76 -2.78 5.51
CA ILE A 63 5.39 -3.20 5.24
C ILE A 63 5.32 -4.72 5.46
N PRO A 64 4.61 -5.19 6.52
CA PRO A 64 4.36 -6.61 6.70
C PRO A 64 3.31 -7.09 5.70
N PHE A 65 3.43 -8.35 5.29
CA PHE A 65 2.37 -9.02 4.54
C PHE A 65 1.15 -9.26 5.43
N ASP A 66 -0.01 -8.80 4.96
CA ASP A 66 -1.31 -9.03 5.59
C ASP A 66 -2.10 -10.03 4.73
N LYS A 67 -2.00 -11.31 5.13
CA LYS A 67 -2.67 -12.41 4.44
C LYS A 67 -4.19 -12.24 4.42
N ASN A 68 -4.78 -11.83 5.56
CA ASN A 68 -6.23 -11.74 5.69
C ASN A 68 -6.80 -10.64 4.79
N TYR A 69 -6.13 -9.48 4.76
CA TYR A 69 -6.46 -8.42 3.83
C TYR A 69 -6.33 -8.91 2.38
N THR A 70 -5.20 -9.53 2.04
CA THR A 70 -4.92 -9.92 0.66
C THR A 70 -5.88 -10.97 0.13
N ASP A 71 -6.20 -11.99 0.93
CA ASP A 71 -7.16 -13.05 0.57
C ASP A 71 -8.54 -12.44 0.26
N ALA A 72 -9.00 -11.47 1.06
CA ALA A 72 -10.26 -10.78 0.83
C ALA A 72 -10.26 -9.98 -0.50
N GLN A 73 -9.13 -9.35 -0.85
CA GLN A 73 -8.97 -8.62 -2.10
C GLN A 73 -8.95 -9.58 -3.31
N VAL A 74 -8.24 -10.70 -3.19
CA VAL A 74 -8.21 -11.73 -4.25
C VAL A 74 -9.59 -12.31 -4.49
N GLN A 75 -10.36 -12.60 -3.43
CA GLN A 75 -11.74 -13.07 -3.58
C GLN A 75 -12.60 -12.05 -4.33
N GLN A 76 -12.46 -10.76 -4.04
CA GLN A 76 -13.16 -9.70 -4.79
C GLN A 76 -12.73 -9.65 -6.26
N LEU A 77 -11.42 -9.74 -6.53
CA LEU A 77 -10.90 -9.76 -7.91
C LEU A 77 -11.41 -10.98 -8.67
N GLN A 78 -11.47 -12.16 -8.03
CA GLN A 78 -12.03 -13.37 -8.65
C GLN A 78 -13.50 -13.19 -9.03
N ASN A 79 -14.29 -12.58 -8.14
CA ASN A 79 -15.67 -12.23 -8.44
C ASN A 79 -15.78 -11.33 -9.67
N ILE A 80 -14.98 -10.27 -9.73
CA ILE A 80 -14.95 -9.33 -10.85
C ILE A 80 -14.57 -10.03 -12.16
N TYR A 81 -13.45 -10.73 -12.20
CA TYR A 81 -12.89 -11.25 -13.45
C TYR A 81 -13.55 -12.55 -13.94
N PHE A 82 -14.07 -13.40 -13.05
CA PHE A 82 -14.54 -14.74 -13.43
C PHE A 82 -16.05 -14.95 -13.25
N PHE A 83 -16.71 -14.14 -12.43
CA PHE A 83 -18.12 -14.38 -12.07
C PHE A 83 -19.06 -13.23 -12.46
N THR A 84 -18.55 -12.02 -12.71
CA THR A 84 -19.39 -10.85 -13.01
C THR A 84 -19.80 -10.76 -14.49
N HIS A 85 -19.20 -11.58 -15.37
CA HIS A 85 -19.52 -11.64 -16.81
C HIS A 85 -20.23 -12.94 -17.24
N ALA A 86 -20.75 -13.72 -16.30
CA ALA A 86 -21.43 -15.00 -16.58
C ALA A 86 -22.94 -14.87 -16.83
N THR A 87 -23.40 -13.73 -17.38
CA THR A 87 -24.80 -13.51 -17.80
C THR A 87 -24.88 -13.14 -19.27
#